data_AF-A0A7Z9FVW7-F1
#
_entry.id   AF-A0A7Z9FVW7-F1
#
_cell.length_a   1.000
_cell.length_b   1.000
_cell.length_c   1.000
_cell.angle_alpha   90.00
_cell.angle_beta   90.00
_cell.angle_gamma   90.00
#
_symmetry.space_group_name_H-M   'P 1'
#
loop_
_entity.id
_entity.type
_entity.pdbx_description
1 polymer ?
#
loop_
_entity_poly.entity_id
_entity_poly.type
_entity_poly.pdbx_seq_one_letter_code
_entity_poly.pdbx_strand_id
1 'polypeptide(L)'
;MFLSFRMKNNYIQTLFLRILAIAVSICIFSCSDRDFDNTLTVTEELVDQADSIKKAGLLIEEGDLGEAFDLMSNVLSAEPSNIDANIALAGIYLARDQFTKALDAANRAFINASQDYVSSFNPHVNKKTIHLILAQTYYCIGDFNRSNDQVRQIINKNVNLTPEGLGMEIERLARKDL
;
A
#
# COMPACT_ATOMS: atom_id res chain seq x y z
N MET A 1 -26.99 29.61 74.17
CA MET A 1 -26.45 30.63 73.26
C MET A 1 -26.06 29.94 71.96
N PHE A 2 -26.94 29.96 70.96
CA PHE A 2 -26.73 29.29 69.67
C PHE A 2 -25.78 30.12 68.81
N LEU A 3 -24.54 29.65 68.59
CA LEU A 3 -23.67 30.22 67.56
C LEU A 3 -24.07 29.60 66.21
N SER A 4 -24.82 30.35 65.41
CA SER A 4 -25.08 30.04 64.00
C SER A 4 -23.80 30.23 63.18
N PHE A 5 -23.10 29.13 62.86
CA PHE A 5 -21.94 29.15 61.98
C PHE A 5 -22.39 29.23 60.52
N ARG A 6 -22.61 30.46 60.04
CA ARG A 6 -23.00 30.75 58.65
C ARG A 6 -21.76 30.75 57.75
N MET A 7 -21.28 29.56 57.37
CA MET A 7 -20.22 29.39 56.36
C MET A 7 -20.69 29.98 55.03
N LYS A 8 -19.91 30.89 54.45
CA LYS A 8 -20.16 31.49 53.13
C LYS A 8 -20.29 30.37 52.08
N ASN A 9 -21.46 30.27 51.45
CA ASN A 9 -21.83 29.32 50.39
C ASN A 9 -20.75 29.16 49.30
N ASN A 10 -20.05 30.25 48.98
CA ASN A 10 -18.99 30.28 47.97
C ASN A 10 -17.75 29.46 48.35
N TYR A 11 -17.46 29.28 49.64
CA TYR A 11 -16.28 28.53 50.10
C TYR A 11 -16.52 27.01 50.04
N ILE A 12 -17.76 26.59 50.33
CA ILE A 12 -18.17 25.19 50.20
C ILE A 12 -18.22 24.80 48.71
N GLN A 13 -18.70 25.71 47.86
CA GLN A 13 -18.80 25.48 46.42
C GLN A 13 -17.41 25.40 45.73
N THR A 14 -16.44 26.23 46.12
CA THR A 14 -15.07 26.15 45.59
C THR A 14 -14.30 24.95 46.11
N LEU A 15 -14.53 24.54 47.37
CA LEU A 15 -13.96 23.32 47.94
C LEU A 15 -14.47 22.08 47.20
N PHE A 16 -15.77 22.03 46.90
CA PHE A 16 -16.38 20.92 46.15
C PHE A 16 -15.84 20.82 44.72
N LEU A 17 -15.67 21.95 44.02
CA LEU A 17 -15.10 21.99 42.66
C LEU A 17 -13.66 21.44 42.62
N ARG A 18 -12.84 21.75 43.63
CA ARG A 18 -11.46 21.27 43.71
C ARG A 18 -11.38 19.77 44.01
N ILE A 19 -12.23 19.27 44.90
CA ILE A 19 -12.31 17.84 45.21
C ILE A 19 -12.78 17.04 43.97
N LEU A 20 -13.76 17.57 43.23
CA LEU A 20 -14.22 16.97 41.97
C LEU A 20 -13.11 16.93 40.90
N ALA A 21 -12.33 18.00 40.75
CA ALA A 21 -11.23 18.05 39.80
C ALA A 21 -10.12 17.03 40.12
N ILE A 22 -9.77 16.88 41.40
CA ILE A 22 -8.78 15.89 41.86
C ILE A 22 -9.29 14.46 41.62
N ALA A 23 -10.58 14.20 41.88
CA ALA A 23 -11.19 12.91 41.62
C ALA A 23 -11.18 12.55 40.12
N VAL A 24 -11.46 13.51 39.23
CA VAL A 24 -11.39 13.30 37.78
C VAL A 24 -9.95 13.03 37.32
N SER A 25 -8.96 13.75 37.84
CA SER A 25 -7.54 13.47 37.53
C SER A 25 -7.07 12.09 38.01
N ILE A 26 -7.53 11.64 39.19
CA ILE A 26 -7.25 10.29 39.69
C ILE A 26 -7.96 9.24 38.84
N CYS A 27 -9.19 9.48 38.37
CA CYS A 27 -9.88 8.59 37.44
C CYS A 27 -9.19 8.49 36.07
N ILE A 28 -8.61 9.58 35.56
CA ILE A 28 -7.83 9.56 34.30
C ILE A 28 -6.51 8.80 34.49
N PHE A 29 -5.81 8.97 35.62
CA PHE A 29 -4.58 8.22 35.92
C PHE A 29 -4.85 6.74 36.15
N SER A 30 -5.87 6.40 36.96
CA SER A 30 -6.24 5.01 37.26
C SER A 30 -6.90 4.25 36.09
N CYS A 31 -7.33 4.96 35.04
CA CYS A 31 -7.74 4.35 33.77
C CYS A 31 -6.59 4.26 32.75
N SER A 32 -5.47 4.95 32.99
CA SER A 32 -4.26 4.89 32.17
C SER A 32 -3.29 3.78 32.60
N ASP A 33 -3.39 3.29 33.84
CA ASP A 33 -2.52 2.24 34.40
C ASP A 33 -3.20 0.86 34.51
N ARG A 34 -3.89 0.42 33.45
CA ARG A 34 -4.28 -0.99 33.31
C ARG A 34 -3.46 -1.65 32.20
N ASP A 35 -2.34 -2.22 32.62
CA ASP A 35 -1.69 -3.40 32.02
C ASP A 35 -1.56 -3.42 30.50
N PHE A 36 -0.57 -2.69 29.99
CA PHE A 36 0.14 -3.10 28.78
C PHE A 36 1.64 -3.26 29.08
N ASP A 37 1.96 -3.91 30.20
CA ASP A 37 3.27 -4.51 30.41
C ASP A 37 3.28 -5.90 29.75
N ASN A 38 3.15 -5.90 28.43
CA ASN A 38 3.75 -6.95 27.63
C ASN A 38 4.89 -6.28 26.86
N THR A 39 6.07 -6.28 27.48
CA THR A 39 7.33 -6.25 26.76
C THR A 39 7.40 -7.50 25.87
N LEU A 40 6.54 -7.55 24.85
CA LEU A 40 6.95 -8.04 23.56
C LEU A 40 8.11 -7.12 23.21
N THR A 41 9.32 -7.64 23.42
CA THR A 41 10.38 -7.42 22.45
C THR A 41 9.80 -7.88 21.11
N VAL A 42 8.98 -7.03 20.49
CA VAL A 42 9.04 -6.83 19.06
C VAL A 42 10.48 -6.35 18.91
N THR A 43 11.40 -7.31 18.78
CA THR A 43 12.41 -7.13 17.77
C THR A 43 11.57 -6.80 16.56
N GLU A 44 11.46 -5.50 16.29
CA GLU A 44 11.25 -5.01 14.95
C GLU A 44 12.48 -5.61 14.25
N GLU A 45 12.33 -6.87 13.84
CA GLU A 45 13.20 -7.45 12.86
C GLU A 45 13.06 -6.41 11.77
N LEU A 46 14.13 -5.64 11.57
CA LEU A 46 14.24 -4.75 10.45
C LEU A 46 14.22 -5.71 9.26
N VAL A 47 13.01 -6.16 8.89
CA VAL A 47 12.79 -7.01 7.75
C VAL A 47 13.21 -6.10 6.62
N ASP A 48 14.39 -6.40 6.10
CA ASP A 48 14.96 -5.63 5.02
C ASP A 48 13.89 -5.52 3.94
N GLN A 49 13.59 -4.29 3.51
CA GLN A 49 12.59 -4.09 2.47
C GLN A 49 12.95 -4.92 1.24
N ALA A 50 14.26 -5.09 0.97
CA ALA A 50 14.74 -5.97 -0.09
C ALA A 50 14.30 -7.43 0.12
N ASP A 51 14.29 -7.93 1.35
CA ASP A 51 13.85 -9.29 1.67
C ASP A 51 12.33 -9.43 1.61
N SER A 52 11.58 -8.42 2.07
CA SER A 52 10.12 -8.36 1.92
C SER A 52 9.70 -8.42 0.46
N ILE A 53 10.39 -7.67 -0.39
CA ILE A 53 10.12 -7.60 -1.82
C ILE A 53 10.45 -8.94 -2.51
N LYS A 54 11.62 -9.54 -2.22
CA LYS A 54 11.97 -10.88 -2.75
C LYS A 54 10.94 -11.93 -2.36
N LYS A 55 10.55 -11.97 -1.08
CA LYS A 55 9.55 -12.91 -0.57
C LYS A 55 8.20 -12.72 -1.28
N ALA A 56 7.76 -11.47 -1.45
CA ALA A 56 6.54 -11.18 -2.18
C ALA A 56 6.61 -11.59 -3.66
N GLY A 57 7.78 -11.49 -4.30
CA GLY A 57 8.01 -12.03 -5.65
C GLY A 57 7.74 -13.54 -5.74
N LEU A 58 8.27 -14.32 -4.80
CA LEU A 58 8.05 -15.77 -4.73
C LEU A 58 6.58 -16.12 -4.49
N LEU A 59 5.92 -15.40 -3.58
CA LEU A 59 4.50 -15.62 -3.28
C LEU A 59 3.60 -15.34 -4.50
N ILE A 60 3.96 -14.37 -5.35
CA ILE A 60 3.24 -14.13 -6.61
C ILE A 60 3.40 -15.31 -7.57
N GLU A 61 4.59 -15.89 -7.68
CA GLU A 61 4.85 -17.08 -8.50
C GLU A 61 4.09 -18.31 -7.99
N GLU A 62 3.97 -18.44 -6.66
CA GLU A 62 3.21 -19.50 -5.99
C GLU A 62 1.68 -19.27 -6.03
N GLY A 63 1.25 -18.08 -6.43
CA GLY A 63 -0.17 -17.69 -6.52
C GLY A 63 -0.78 -17.19 -5.20
N ASP A 64 0.02 -17.05 -4.13
CA ASP A 64 -0.42 -16.42 -2.88
C ASP A 64 -0.37 -14.89 -3.01
N LEU A 65 -1.33 -14.37 -3.77
CA LEU A 65 -1.50 -12.94 -3.97
C LEU A 65 -1.92 -12.21 -2.68
N GLY A 66 -2.36 -12.94 -1.64
CA GLY A 66 -2.77 -12.38 -0.37
C GLY A 66 -1.57 -11.86 0.42
N GLU A 67 -0.66 -12.76 0.76
CA GLU A 67 0.53 -12.40 1.53
C GLU A 67 1.46 -11.48 0.73
N ALA A 68 1.59 -11.70 -0.59
CA ALA A 68 2.36 -10.81 -1.46
C ALA A 68 1.82 -9.37 -1.44
N PHE A 69 0.50 -9.21 -1.39
CA PHE A 69 -0.13 -7.90 -1.31
C PHE A 69 0.22 -7.18 -0.01
N ASP A 70 0.18 -7.88 1.13
CA ASP A 70 0.48 -7.30 2.44
C ASP A 70 1.95 -6.87 2.53
N LEU A 71 2.87 -7.71 2.06
CA LEU A 71 4.30 -7.39 2.03
C LEU A 71 4.59 -6.16 1.17
N MET A 72 4.04 -6.09 -0.04
CA MET A 72 4.26 -4.93 -0.92
C MET A 72 3.56 -3.66 -0.41
N SER A 73 2.43 -3.80 0.26
CA SER A 73 1.75 -2.68 0.92
C SER A 73 2.58 -2.10 2.06
N ASN A 74 3.25 -2.97 2.85
CA ASN A 74 4.17 -2.55 3.90
C ASN A 74 5.38 -1.82 3.31
N VAL A 75 5.96 -2.31 2.22
CA VAL A 75 7.05 -1.62 1.50
C VAL A 75 6.61 -0.23 1.08
N LEU A 76 5.43 -0.09 0.46
CA LEU A 76 4.92 1.23 0.03
C LEU A 76 4.55 2.16 1.20
N SER A 77 4.29 1.63 2.39
CA SER A 77 4.07 2.46 3.58
C SER A 77 5.33 3.21 3.99
N ALA A 78 6.51 2.62 3.77
CA ALA A 78 7.80 3.24 4.03
C ALA A 78 8.33 4.01 2.81
N GLU A 79 8.16 3.45 1.61
CA GLU A 79 8.64 4.02 0.35
C GLU A 79 7.51 4.08 -0.71
N PRO A 80 6.66 5.12 -0.71
CA PRO A 80 5.51 5.20 -1.63
C PRO A 80 5.87 5.19 -3.12
N SER A 81 7.09 5.59 -3.47
CA SER A 81 7.62 5.62 -4.84
C SER A 81 8.41 4.36 -5.22
N ASN A 82 8.47 3.34 -4.36
CA ASN A 82 9.19 2.11 -4.64
C ASN A 82 8.63 1.44 -5.91
N ILE A 83 9.47 1.34 -6.93
CA ILE A 83 9.04 0.94 -8.28
C ILE A 83 8.56 -0.51 -8.26
N ASP A 84 9.35 -1.38 -7.63
CA ASP A 84 9.12 -2.81 -7.56
C ASP A 84 7.79 -3.16 -6.85
N ALA A 85 7.53 -2.54 -5.71
CA ALA A 85 6.28 -2.74 -4.98
C ALA A 85 5.06 -2.19 -5.75
N ASN A 86 5.20 -1.05 -6.42
CA ASN A 86 4.14 -0.53 -7.29
C ASN A 86 3.85 -1.44 -8.49
N ILE A 87 4.88 -2.07 -9.11
CA ILE A 87 4.69 -3.05 -10.19
C ILE A 87 3.94 -4.28 -9.67
N ALA A 88 4.40 -4.85 -8.55
CA ALA A 88 3.79 -6.04 -7.97
C ALA A 88 2.32 -5.81 -7.60
N LEU A 89 2.01 -4.70 -6.93
CA LEU A 89 0.62 -4.34 -6.62
C LEU A 89 -0.20 -4.10 -7.87
N ALA A 90 0.36 -3.50 -8.93
CA ALA A 90 -0.36 -3.32 -10.19
C ALA A 90 -0.77 -4.68 -10.80
N GLY A 91 0.14 -5.66 -10.80
CA GLY A 91 -0.16 -7.03 -11.24
C GLY A 91 -1.21 -7.72 -10.36
N ILE A 92 -1.11 -7.60 -9.04
CA ILE A 92 -2.11 -8.15 -8.11
C ILE A 92 -3.48 -7.51 -8.31
N TYR A 93 -3.54 -6.18 -8.49
CA TYR A 93 -4.79 -5.48 -8.76
C TYR A 93 -5.40 -5.88 -10.10
N LEU A 94 -4.58 -6.10 -11.15
CA LEU A 94 -5.04 -6.65 -12.42
C LEU A 94 -5.66 -8.03 -12.25
N ALA A 95 -4.99 -8.93 -11.54
CA ALA A 95 -5.47 -10.29 -11.29
C ALA A 95 -6.78 -10.34 -10.46
N ARG A 96 -7.08 -9.26 -9.73
CA ARG A 96 -8.31 -9.09 -8.92
C ARG A 96 -9.37 -8.23 -9.62
N ASP A 97 -9.22 -7.94 -10.91
CA ASP A 97 -10.09 -7.07 -11.71
C ASP A 97 -10.25 -5.63 -11.13
N GLN A 98 -9.29 -5.18 -10.33
CA GLN A 98 -9.27 -3.84 -9.72
C GLN A 98 -8.54 -2.84 -10.64
N PHE A 99 -9.05 -2.67 -11.86
CA PHE A 99 -8.34 -1.97 -12.94
C PHE A 99 -7.95 -0.52 -12.62
N THR A 100 -8.76 0.21 -11.87
CA THR A 100 -8.45 1.60 -11.49
C THR A 100 -7.24 1.68 -10.55
N LYS A 101 -7.12 0.74 -9.59
CA LYS A 101 -5.98 0.66 -8.69
C LYS A 101 -4.74 0.13 -9.40
N ALA A 102 -4.92 -0.85 -10.29
CA ALA A 102 -3.85 -1.34 -11.15
C ALA A 102 -3.24 -0.19 -11.96
N LEU A 103 -4.09 0.66 -12.55
CA LEU A 103 -3.66 1.79 -13.33
C LEU A 103 -2.88 2.82 -12.49
N ASP A 104 -3.36 3.14 -11.29
CA ASP A 104 -2.66 4.06 -10.39
C ASP A 104 -1.27 3.54 -10.00
N ALA A 105 -1.19 2.30 -9.52
CA ALA A 105 0.07 1.67 -9.13
C ALA A 105 1.05 1.56 -10.32
N ALA A 106 0.57 1.12 -11.50
CA ALA A 106 1.40 1.02 -12.70
C ALA A 106 1.94 2.38 -13.16
N ASN A 107 1.14 3.45 -13.07
CA ASN A 107 1.60 4.80 -13.41
C ASN A 107 2.64 5.32 -12.40
N ARG A 108 2.48 5.03 -11.11
CA ARG A 108 3.50 5.38 -10.10
C ARG A 108 4.82 4.68 -10.40
N ALA A 109 4.79 3.38 -10.71
CA ALA A 109 5.99 2.67 -11.15
C ALA A 109 6.59 3.31 -12.41
N PHE A 110 5.77 3.59 -13.42
CA PHE A 110 6.21 4.14 -14.70
C PHE A 110 6.92 5.51 -14.57
N ILE A 111 6.38 6.42 -13.75
CA ILE A 111 6.93 7.77 -13.58
C ILE A 111 8.27 7.73 -12.82
N ASN A 112 8.45 6.77 -11.91
CA ASN A 112 9.66 6.65 -11.10
C ASN A 112 10.74 5.77 -11.76
N ALA A 113 10.39 4.94 -12.75
CA ALA A 113 11.32 4.05 -13.43
C ALA A 113 12.22 4.78 -14.46
N SER A 114 13.54 4.58 -14.32
CA SER A 114 14.51 4.98 -15.34
C SER A 114 14.31 4.20 -16.65
N GLN A 115 14.94 4.64 -17.74
CA GLN A 115 14.79 3.98 -19.05
C GLN A 115 15.36 2.56 -19.07
N ASP A 116 16.42 2.34 -18.31
CA ASP A 116 17.16 1.10 -18.11
C ASP A 116 16.73 0.33 -16.85
N TYR A 117 15.59 0.72 -16.25
CA TYR A 117 15.09 0.07 -15.05
C TYR A 117 14.90 -1.43 -15.27
N VAL A 118 15.49 -2.19 -14.35
CA VAL A 118 15.34 -3.62 -14.13
C VAL A 118 15.15 -3.81 -12.63
N SER A 119 14.20 -4.65 -12.25
CA SER A 119 13.94 -4.97 -10.86
C SER A 119 15.17 -5.57 -10.18
N SER A 120 15.39 -5.19 -8.93
CA SER A 120 16.56 -5.62 -8.16
C SER A 120 16.54 -7.12 -7.77
N PHE A 121 15.39 -7.79 -7.85
CA PHE A 121 15.20 -9.18 -7.44
C PHE A 121 14.60 -10.07 -8.53
N ASN A 122 13.99 -9.50 -9.57
CA ASN A 122 13.52 -10.27 -10.72
C ASN A 122 14.05 -9.65 -12.03
N PRO A 123 15.10 -10.21 -12.65
CA PRO A 123 15.70 -9.64 -13.86
C PRO A 123 14.76 -9.67 -15.09
N HIS A 124 13.67 -10.44 -15.04
CA HIS A 124 12.64 -10.45 -16.07
C HIS A 124 11.67 -9.27 -15.93
N VAL A 125 11.58 -8.67 -14.74
CA VAL A 125 10.80 -7.45 -14.48
C VAL A 125 11.64 -6.23 -14.84
N ASN A 126 11.21 -5.50 -15.86
CA ASN A 126 11.90 -4.31 -16.36
C ASN A 126 10.88 -3.28 -16.86
N LYS A 127 11.35 -2.17 -17.46
CA LYS A 127 10.45 -1.12 -17.97
C LYS A 127 9.41 -1.63 -18.97
N LYS A 128 9.70 -2.67 -19.76
CA LYS A 128 8.72 -3.27 -20.69
C LYS A 128 7.60 -3.99 -19.95
N THR A 129 7.89 -4.58 -18.79
CA THR A 129 6.88 -5.17 -17.89
C THR A 129 5.87 -4.11 -17.45
N ILE A 130 6.34 -2.89 -17.13
CA ILE A 130 5.45 -1.77 -16.78
C ILE A 130 4.55 -1.40 -17.97
N HIS A 131 5.12 -1.30 -19.17
CA HIS A 131 4.34 -1.07 -20.39
C HIS A 131 3.31 -2.19 -20.64
N LEU A 132 3.66 -3.45 -20.38
CA LEU A 132 2.75 -4.59 -20.54
C LEU A 132 1.58 -4.51 -19.55
N ILE A 133 1.85 -4.22 -18.28
CA ILE A 133 0.82 -4.04 -17.25
C ILE A 133 -0.11 -2.87 -17.61
N LEU A 134 0.44 -1.73 -18.05
CA LEU A 134 -0.37 -0.61 -18.52
C LEU A 134 -1.21 -0.99 -19.75
N ALA A 135 -0.63 -1.74 -20.69
CA ALA A 135 -1.35 -2.22 -21.88
C ALA A 135 -2.52 -3.13 -21.50
N GLN A 136 -2.30 -4.11 -20.62
CA GLN A 136 -3.33 -4.99 -20.07
C GLN A 136 -4.42 -4.19 -19.34
N THR A 137 -4.02 -3.25 -18.49
CA THR A 137 -4.95 -2.42 -17.71
C THR A 137 -5.84 -1.58 -18.62
N TYR A 138 -5.24 -0.86 -19.58
CA TYR A 138 -6.01 -0.08 -20.55
C TYR A 138 -6.90 -0.96 -21.43
N TYR A 139 -6.45 -2.16 -21.79
CA TYR A 139 -7.26 -3.12 -22.53
C TYR A 139 -8.51 -3.53 -21.75
N CYS A 140 -8.36 -3.92 -20.47
CA CYS A 140 -9.47 -4.29 -19.59
C CYS A 140 -10.44 -3.12 -19.33
N ILE A 141 -9.94 -1.88 -19.30
CA ILE A 141 -10.77 -0.68 -19.20
C ILE A 141 -11.53 -0.38 -20.51
N GLY A 142 -11.06 -0.93 -21.64
CA GLY A 142 -11.60 -0.65 -22.98
C GLY A 142 -10.96 0.55 -23.68
N ASP A 143 -9.89 1.13 -23.12
CA ASP A 143 -9.09 2.17 -23.79
C ASP A 143 -8.03 1.53 -24.71
N PHE A 144 -8.51 1.00 -25.83
CA PHE A 144 -7.66 0.29 -26.80
C PHE A 144 -6.61 1.17 -27.45
N ASN A 145 -6.82 2.50 -27.50
CA ASN A 145 -5.85 3.43 -28.06
C ASN A 145 -4.62 3.52 -27.15
N ARG A 146 -4.83 3.81 -25.86
CA ARG A 146 -3.72 3.85 -24.90
C ARG A 146 -3.06 2.49 -24.74
N SER A 147 -3.84 1.42 -24.77
CA SER A 147 -3.29 0.06 -24.73
C SER A 147 -2.37 -0.22 -25.93
N ASN A 148 -2.79 0.12 -27.16
CA ASN A 148 -1.93 0.04 -28.35
C ASN A 148 -0.66 0.89 -28.20
N ASP A 149 -0.77 2.11 -27.68
CA ASP A 149 0.38 3.00 -27.49
C ASP A 149 1.43 2.39 -26.55
N GLN A 150 1.00 1.69 -25.50
CA GLN A 150 1.91 0.95 -24.61
C GLN A 150 2.54 -0.27 -25.30
N VAL A 151 1.77 -1.04 -26.07
CA VAL A 151 2.30 -2.18 -26.83
C VAL A 151 3.40 -1.75 -27.82
N ARG A 152 3.26 -0.59 -28.47
CA ARG A 152 4.29 -0.05 -29.37
C ARG A 152 5.63 0.17 -28.68
N GLN A 153 5.63 0.51 -27.39
CA GLN A 153 6.86 0.68 -26.60
C GLN A 153 7.59 -0.65 -26.35
N ILE A 154 6.90 -1.79 -26.50
CA ILE A 154 7.45 -3.12 -26.27
C ILE A 154 8.01 -3.72 -27.57
N ILE A 155 7.20 -3.68 -28.64
CA ILE A 155 7.52 -4.37 -29.91
C ILE A 155 8.30 -3.51 -30.91
N ASN A 156 8.57 -2.24 -30.57
CA ASN A 156 9.32 -1.28 -31.41
C ASN A 156 8.89 -1.29 -32.88
N LYS A 157 7.58 -1.33 -33.09
CA LYS A 157 6.94 -1.33 -34.40
C LYS A 157 5.68 -0.48 -34.30
N ASN A 158 5.47 0.39 -35.28
CA ASN A 158 4.25 1.20 -35.33
C ASN A 158 3.09 0.29 -35.78
N VAL A 159 2.49 -0.41 -34.83
CA VAL A 159 1.35 -1.30 -35.04
C VAL A 159 0.13 -0.68 -34.37
N ASN A 160 -0.99 -0.65 -35.08
CA ASN A 160 -2.29 -0.33 -34.50
C ASN A 160 -3.18 -1.54 -34.68
N LEU A 161 -3.39 -2.29 -33.62
CA LEU A 161 -4.12 -3.55 -33.62
C LEU A 161 -5.62 -3.27 -33.38
N THR A 162 -6.48 -4.07 -34.02
CA THR A 162 -7.89 -4.14 -33.62
C THR A 162 -7.98 -4.67 -32.18
N PRO A 163 -9.09 -4.47 -31.45
CA PRO A 163 -9.25 -5.00 -30.10
C PRO A 163 -8.91 -6.50 -30.00
N GLU A 164 -9.39 -7.32 -30.93
CA GLU A 164 -9.11 -8.75 -30.95
C GLU A 164 -7.62 -9.03 -31.18
N GLY A 165 -7.01 -8.35 -32.14
CA GLY A 165 -5.58 -8.47 -32.42
C GLY A 165 -4.71 -8.02 -31.25
N LEU A 166 -5.14 -6.97 -30.56
CA LEU A 166 -4.47 -6.41 -29.40
C LEU A 166 -4.50 -7.38 -28.22
N GLY A 167 -5.66 -7.98 -27.94
CA GLY A 167 -5.79 -9.01 -26.90
C GLY A 167 -4.86 -10.20 -27.15
N MET A 168 -4.82 -10.71 -28.38
CA MET A 168 -3.91 -11.81 -28.75
C MET A 168 -2.44 -11.44 -28.59
N GLU A 169 -2.06 -10.21 -28.97
CA GLU A 169 -0.68 -9.76 -28.85
C GLU A 169 -0.26 -9.54 -27.39
N ILE A 170 -1.14 -8.98 -26.56
CA ILE A 170 -0.91 -8.83 -25.12
C ILE A 170 -0.70 -10.20 -24.47
N GLU A 171 -1.53 -11.20 -24.79
CA GLU A 171 -1.38 -12.56 -24.29
C GLU A 171 -0.06 -13.20 -24.75
N ARG A 172 0.33 -12.97 -26.02
CA ARG A 172 1.60 -13.43 -26.56
C ARG A 172 2.80 -12.81 -25.82
N LEU A 173 2.73 -11.52 -25.50
CA LEU A 173 3.79 -10.81 -24.75
C LEU A 173 3.88 -11.31 -23.31
N ALA A 174 2.74 -11.45 -22.63
CA ALA A 174 2.70 -11.97 -21.25
C ALA A 174 3.30 -13.37 -21.10
N ARG A 175 3.16 -14.23 -22.10
CA ARG A 175 3.79 -15.57 -22.10
C ARG A 175 5.30 -15.57 -22.31
N LYS A 176 5.86 -14.50 -22.90
CA LYS A 176 7.30 -14.43 -23.23
C LYS A 176 8.13 -13.87 -22.07
N ASP A 177 7.48 -13.13 -21.18
CA ASP A 177 8.09 -12.50 -20.02
C ASP A 177 7.93 -13.37 -18.73
N LEU A 178 7.30 -14.55 -18.85
CA LEU A 178 7.35 -15.68 -17.91
C LEU A 178 8.50 -16.62 -18.27
#